data_AF-A0A9P3K783-F1
#
_entry.id   AF-A0A9P3K783-F1
#
_cell.length_a   1.000
_cell.length_b   1.000
_cell.length_c   1.000
_cell.angle_alpha   90.00
_cell.angle_beta   90.00
_cell.angle_gamma   90.00
#
_symmetry.space_group_name_H-M   'P 1'
#
loop_
_entity.id
_entity.type
_entity.pdbx_description
1 polymer ?
#
loop_
_entity_poly.entity_id
_entity_poly.type
_entity_poly.pdbx_seq_one_letter_code
_entity_poly.pdbx_strand_id
1 'polypeptide(L)'
;MGGGEQPSSSQVAESSSSGIRAPENFVPPEPKPFSVASGQLGAVIGASLPILFRLGTGVFSEGYKAKVESSSAVKDEDYAMGPVMGYKLVETTTGEVKPATKPIEIYEFEGCPFCRKVREMVSVLDLDVLFYPCPVDGPTFRPKAIAEGGKRQFPYMVDPNTGVSMYESDAIIEYLAKTYGNGSVPLMLKLGPITSITAGLAGIGRMMKGSRYVPAKMPPQPLEVWAYEPSPFCKLVREALCELELPHVYHATPRGSPKREALKKRIGRFQAPYLEDPNTGVKMFESAAIVKYLYDTYALNSSN
;
A
#
# COMPACT_ATOMS: atom_id res chain seq x y z
N MET A 1 34.13 -34.30 38.64
CA MET A 1 34.82 -33.73 37.46
C MET A 1 34.18 -34.35 36.24
N GLY A 2 33.50 -33.54 35.44
CA GLY A 2 32.75 -33.98 34.27
C GLY A 2 32.08 -32.74 33.68
N GLY A 3 32.82 -32.02 32.83
CA GLY A 3 32.36 -30.80 32.19
C GLY A 3 31.28 -31.13 31.16
N GLY A 4 30.15 -30.42 31.25
CA GLY A 4 29.14 -30.37 30.20
C GLY A 4 29.31 -29.06 29.43
N GLU A 5 29.77 -29.17 28.19
CA GLU A 5 29.85 -28.07 27.23
C GLU A 5 28.45 -27.53 26.92
N GLN A 6 28.30 -26.20 27.02
CA GLN A 6 27.17 -25.49 26.44
C GLN A 6 27.33 -25.44 24.92
N PRO A 7 26.29 -25.75 24.11
CA PRO A 7 26.36 -25.49 22.69
C PRO A 7 26.23 -23.99 22.42
N SER A 8 27.23 -23.52 21.67
CA SER A 8 27.47 -22.16 21.22
C SER A 8 26.36 -21.60 20.32
N SER A 9 26.10 -20.31 20.49
CA SER A 9 25.31 -19.44 19.64
C SER A 9 25.91 -19.36 18.23
N SER A 10 25.25 -19.95 17.24
CA SER A 10 25.32 -19.54 15.82
C SER A 10 24.48 -20.48 14.96
N GLN A 11 23.17 -20.26 14.96
CA GLN A 11 22.32 -20.65 13.84
C GLN A 11 21.55 -19.40 13.42
N VAL A 12 22.25 -18.54 12.67
CA VAL A 12 21.58 -17.63 11.75
C VAL A 12 20.88 -18.54 10.75
N ALA A 13 19.56 -18.58 10.83
CA ALA A 13 18.73 -19.32 9.88
C ALA A 13 19.08 -18.87 8.47
N GLU A 14 19.71 -19.76 7.71
CA GLU A 14 19.85 -19.64 6.26
C GLU A 14 18.43 -19.47 5.70
N SER A 15 18.20 -18.32 5.08
CA SER A 15 16.97 -18.00 4.38
C SER A 15 16.70 -19.08 3.34
N SER A 16 15.68 -19.89 3.59
CA SER A 16 15.21 -20.96 2.71
C SER A 16 14.95 -20.42 1.30
N SER A 17 15.67 -20.96 0.32
CA SER A 17 15.54 -20.67 -1.11
C SER A 17 14.14 -21.01 -1.62
N SER A 18 13.25 -20.02 -1.71
CA SER A 18 11.87 -20.17 -2.16
C SER A 18 11.70 -20.46 -3.65
N GLY A 19 12.79 -20.59 -4.40
CA GLY A 19 12.78 -20.76 -5.86
C GLY A 19 12.30 -19.52 -6.63
N ILE A 20 11.79 -18.49 -5.95
CA ILE A 20 11.41 -17.20 -6.55
C ILE A 20 12.69 -16.40 -6.80
N ARG A 21 12.85 -15.92 -8.03
CA ARG A 21 14.01 -15.11 -8.45
C ARG A 21 13.50 -13.98 -9.32
N ALA A 22 14.21 -12.85 -9.28
CA ALA A 22 13.98 -11.78 -10.24
C ALA A 22 14.17 -12.29 -11.68
N PRO A 23 13.56 -11.64 -12.68
CA PRO A 23 13.79 -11.96 -14.09
C PRO A 23 15.28 -11.92 -14.43
N GLU A 24 15.71 -12.71 -15.42
CA GLU A 24 17.11 -12.76 -15.82
C GLU A 24 17.61 -11.37 -16.25
N ASN A 25 18.79 -10.99 -15.75
CA ASN A 25 19.42 -9.68 -15.99
C ASN A 25 18.52 -8.48 -15.62
N PHE A 26 17.58 -8.65 -14.69
CA PHE A 26 16.72 -7.55 -14.26
C PHE A 26 17.51 -6.46 -13.54
N VAL A 27 17.43 -5.24 -14.08
CA VAL A 27 17.98 -4.03 -13.46
C VAL A 27 16.83 -3.07 -13.17
N PRO A 28 16.61 -2.68 -11.89
CA PRO A 28 15.68 -1.64 -11.54
C PRO A 28 15.88 -0.37 -12.37
N PRO A 29 14.82 0.23 -12.94
CA PRO A 29 14.96 1.45 -13.72
C PRO A 29 15.40 2.62 -12.84
N GLU A 30 16.14 3.55 -13.44
CA GLU A 30 16.41 4.84 -12.82
C GLU A 30 15.11 5.61 -12.58
N PRO A 31 14.86 6.13 -11.36
CA PRO A 31 13.59 6.79 -11.07
C PRO A 31 13.45 8.14 -11.76
N LYS A 32 12.24 8.39 -12.27
CA LYS A 32 11.89 9.58 -13.06
C LYS A 32 10.69 10.29 -12.42
N PRO A 33 10.88 11.51 -11.88
CA PRO A 33 9.81 12.24 -11.22
C PRO A 33 8.62 12.50 -12.14
N PHE A 34 7.42 12.13 -11.69
CA PHE A 34 6.14 12.46 -12.33
C PHE A 34 6.00 12.06 -13.81
N SER A 35 6.79 11.11 -14.27
CA SER A 35 6.73 10.64 -15.65
C SER A 35 5.68 9.55 -15.83
N VAL A 36 4.98 9.59 -16.97
CA VAL A 36 4.08 8.52 -17.39
C VAL A 36 4.83 7.68 -18.41
N ALA A 37 4.96 6.37 -18.14
CA ALA A 37 5.61 5.46 -19.08
C ALA A 37 4.86 5.41 -20.43
N SER A 38 5.60 5.15 -21.51
CA SER A 38 5.01 5.06 -22.85
C SER A 38 3.85 4.05 -22.88
N GLY A 39 2.72 4.44 -23.48
CA GLY A 39 1.50 3.62 -23.55
C GLY A 39 0.67 3.57 -22.26
N GLN A 40 1.11 4.15 -21.14
CA GLN A 40 0.38 4.10 -19.85
C GLN A 40 -0.56 5.28 -19.60
N LEU A 41 -0.64 6.26 -20.50
CA LEU A 41 -1.43 7.48 -20.29
C LEU A 41 -2.91 7.21 -20.00
N GLY A 42 -3.57 6.36 -20.81
CA GLY A 42 -4.97 5.99 -20.59
C GLY A 42 -5.18 5.28 -19.25
N ALA A 43 -4.23 4.44 -18.84
CA ALA A 43 -4.30 3.73 -17.57
C ALA A 43 -4.20 4.69 -16.38
N VAL A 44 -3.27 5.64 -16.42
CA VAL A 44 -3.08 6.67 -15.40
C VAL A 44 -4.29 7.61 -15.32
N ILE A 45 -4.88 8.00 -16.45
CA ILE A 45 -6.10 8.81 -16.49
C ILE A 45 -7.28 8.05 -15.85
N GLY A 46 -7.50 6.79 -16.23
CA GLY A 46 -8.55 5.99 -15.61
C GLY A 46 -8.33 5.79 -14.10
N ALA A 47 -7.06 5.68 -13.68
CA ALA A 47 -6.67 5.53 -12.29
C ALA A 47 -6.76 6.82 -11.46
N SER A 48 -6.94 7.99 -12.08
CA SER A 48 -7.07 9.28 -11.38
C SER A 48 -8.52 9.64 -11.05
N LEU A 49 -9.51 8.96 -11.64
CA LEU A 49 -10.95 9.15 -11.34
C LEU A 49 -11.30 9.09 -9.84
N PRO A 50 -10.68 8.24 -8.99
CA PRO A 50 -10.91 8.28 -7.55
C PRO A 50 -10.66 9.65 -6.93
N ILE A 51 -9.65 10.41 -7.37
CA ILE A 51 -9.38 11.76 -6.82
C ILE A 51 -10.60 12.67 -7.02
N LEU A 52 -11.22 12.61 -8.20
CA LEU A 52 -12.41 13.39 -8.54
C LEU A 52 -13.63 12.93 -7.74
N PHE A 53 -13.97 11.64 -7.79
CA PHE A 53 -15.21 11.13 -7.19
C PHE A 53 -15.15 11.01 -5.68
N ARG A 54 -13.95 10.91 -5.09
CA ARG A 54 -13.74 10.81 -3.64
C ARG A 54 -13.29 12.12 -3.01
N LEU A 55 -13.27 13.21 -3.79
CA LEU A 55 -12.89 14.56 -3.35
C LEU A 55 -11.54 14.58 -2.59
N GLY A 56 -10.56 13.80 -3.07
CA GLY A 56 -9.23 13.71 -2.45
C GLY A 56 -9.18 13.02 -1.07
N THR A 57 -10.19 12.24 -0.68
CA THR A 57 -10.14 11.46 0.57
C THR A 57 -8.92 10.53 0.57
N GLY A 58 -8.12 10.54 1.64
CA GLY A 58 -6.88 9.78 1.73
C GLY A 58 -5.65 10.45 1.10
N VAL A 59 -5.77 11.67 0.55
CA VAL A 59 -4.61 12.40 0.00
C VAL A 59 -3.72 12.90 1.11
N PHE A 60 -4.30 13.38 2.20
CA PHE A 60 -3.63 14.00 3.33
C PHE A 60 -3.75 13.10 4.57
N SER A 61 -2.69 13.07 5.39
CA SER A 61 -2.77 12.46 6.71
C SER A 61 -3.64 13.30 7.64
N GLU A 62 -4.18 12.66 8.67
CA GLU A 62 -4.82 13.33 9.79
C GLU A 62 -3.84 14.34 10.41
N GLY A 63 -4.31 15.56 10.65
CA GLY A 63 -3.48 16.64 11.19
C GLY A 63 -2.51 17.28 10.18
N TYR A 64 -2.68 17.04 8.88
CA TYR A 64 -1.85 17.64 7.83
C TYR A 64 -1.69 19.15 8.00
N LYS A 65 -0.45 19.62 7.88
CA LYS A 65 -0.09 21.03 7.77
C LYS A 65 0.92 21.21 6.65
N ALA A 66 0.95 22.42 6.10
CA ALA A 66 1.93 22.80 5.11
C ALA A 66 2.41 24.23 5.32
N LYS A 67 3.68 24.47 4.99
CA LYS A 67 4.30 25.80 4.97
C LYS A 67 5.10 25.96 3.68
N VAL A 68 5.05 27.16 3.11
CA VAL A 68 5.91 27.53 1.99
C VAL A 68 7.20 28.11 2.54
N GLU A 69 8.33 27.57 2.11
CA GLU A 69 9.68 27.98 2.49
C GLU A 69 10.47 28.33 1.21
N SER A 70 11.44 29.24 1.32
CA SER A 70 12.38 29.45 0.20
C SER A 70 13.19 28.16 -0.01
N SER A 71 13.56 27.88 -1.27
CA SER A 71 14.31 26.64 -1.56
C SER A 71 15.66 26.57 -0.85
N SER A 72 16.26 27.72 -0.54
CA SER A 72 17.50 27.86 0.23
C SER A 72 17.34 27.60 1.73
N ALA A 73 16.12 27.68 2.28
CA ALA A 73 15.84 27.44 3.69
C ALA A 73 15.59 25.96 4.01
N VAL A 74 15.33 25.12 2.99
CA VAL A 74 15.06 23.69 3.15
C VAL A 74 16.30 22.90 2.77
N LYS A 75 16.82 22.11 3.71
CA LYS A 75 17.96 21.22 3.47
C LYS A 75 17.63 20.20 2.39
N ASP A 76 18.62 19.81 1.59
CA ASP A 76 18.41 18.87 0.48
C ASP A 76 18.05 17.46 0.95
N GLU A 77 18.49 17.06 2.14
CA GLU A 77 18.14 15.79 2.78
C GLU A 77 16.68 15.74 3.26
N ASP A 78 16.09 16.89 3.60
CA ASP A 78 14.73 16.98 4.14
C ASP A 78 13.69 16.92 3.01
N TYR A 79 12.61 16.18 3.20
CA TYR A 79 11.52 16.06 2.24
C TYR A 79 10.71 17.37 2.17
N ALA A 80 10.52 17.84 0.94
CA ALA A 80 9.61 18.92 0.61
C ALA A 80 9.16 18.77 -0.85
N MET A 81 7.99 19.30 -1.18
CA MET A 81 7.50 19.31 -2.57
C MET A 81 8.00 20.54 -3.34
N GLY A 82 8.27 20.36 -4.64
CA GLY A 82 8.78 21.41 -5.53
C GLY A 82 10.25 21.16 -5.91
N PRO A 83 11.02 22.21 -6.27
CA PRO A 83 10.66 23.63 -6.14
C PRO A 83 9.68 24.12 -7.22
N VAL A 84 8.92 25.18 -6.90
CA VAL A 84 8.11 25.96 -7.85
C VAL A 84 8.42 27.44 -7.60
N MET A 85 8.89 28.15 -8.63
CA MET A 85 9.26 29.58 -8.55
C MET A 85 10.23 29.91 -7.40
N GLY A 86 11.17 29.00 -7.09
CA GLY A 86 12.15 29.19 -6.02
C GLY A 86 11.66 28.85 -4.61
N TYR A 87 10.43 28.35 -4.45
CA TYR A 87 9.87 27.94 -3.17
C TYR A 87 9.61 26.42 -3.12
N LYS A 88 9.73 25.86 -1.92
CA LYS A 88 9.37 24.47 -1.61
C LYS A 88 8.19 24.47 -0.62
N LEU A 89 7.32 23.48 -0.75
CA LEU A 89 6.24 23.23 0.19
C LEU A 89 6.69 22.17 1.19
N VAL A 90 6.91 22.58 2.44
CA VAL A 90 7.23 21.69 3.55
C VAL A 90 5.92 21.18 4.14
N GLU A 91 5.80 19.87 4.23
CA GLU A 91 4.59 19.17 4.69
C GLU A 91 4.86 18.50 6.02
N THR A 92 3.95 18.66 6.98
CA THR A 92 4.05 18.02 8.29
C THR A 92 2.69 17.47 8.70
N THR A 93 2.67 16.75 9.82
CA THR A 93 1.43 16.40 10.51
C THR A 93 1.54 16.78 11.99
N THR A 94 0.44 17.26 12.56
CA THR A 94 0.27 17.37 14.01
C THR A 94 -0.54 16.22 14.59
N GLY A 95 -0.94 15.25 13.77
CA GLY A 95 -1.67 14.08 14.22
C GLY A 95 -0.78 13.22 15.11
N GLU A 96 -1.21 13.00 16.34
CA GLU A 96 -0.70 11.93 17.21
C GLU A 96 -1.33 10.61 16.75
N VAL A 97 -1.05 10.18 15.51
CA VAL A 97 -1.43 8.83 15.10
C VAL A 97 -0.65 7.86 15.97
N LYS A 98 -1.37 7.01 16.69
CA LYS A 98 -0.75 5.96 17.48
C LYS A 98 -0.18 4.90 16.54
N PRO A 99 1.14 4.64 16.53
CA PRO A 99 1.69 3.59 15.69
C PRO A 99 1.20 2.23 16.17
N ALA A 100 0.71 1.39 15.25
CA ALA A 100 0.49 -0.02 15.52
C ALA A 100 1.85 -0.71 15.67
N THR A 101 2.02 -1.54 16.70
CA THR A 101 3.30 -2.25 16.93
C THR A 101 3.43 -3.49 16.06
N LYS A 102 2.29 -4.04 15.62
CA LYS A 102 2.17 -5.07 14.58
C LYS A 102 1.26 -4.55 13.47
N PRO A 103 1.54 -4.87 12.18
CA PRO A 103 0.65 -4.50 11.09
C PRO A 103 -0.76 -5.05 11.32
N ILE A 104 -1.78 -4.21 11.09
CA ILE A 104 -3.17 -4.64 11.06
C ILE A 104 -3.35 -5.49 9.80
N GLU A 105 -4.05 -6.61 9.90
CA GLU A 105 -4.29 -7.51 8.78
C GLU A 105 -5.63 -7.19 8.12
N ILE A 106 -5.65 -6.99 6.81
CA ILE A 106 -6.88 -6.67 6.08
C ILE A 106 -6.99 -7.55 4.83
N TYR A 107 -8.06 -8.35 4.79
CA TYR A 107 -8.46 -9.14 3.64
C TYR A 107 -9.36 -8.29 2.75
N GLU A 108 -8.94 -8.06 1.51
CA GLU A 108 -9.57 -7.08 0.62
C GLU A 108 -9.31 -7.37 -0.86
N PHE A 109 -10.02 -6.71 -1.78
CA PHE A 109 -9.60 -6.65 -3.18
C PHE A 109 -9.83 -5.27 -3.80
N GLU A 110 -8.99 -4.89 -4.76
CA GLU A 110 -8.88 -3.49 -5.25
C GLU A 110 -10.17 -3.00 -5.91
N GLY A 111 -10.90 -3.89 -6.60
CA GLY A 111 -12.20 -3.60 -7.21
C GLY A 111 -13.36 -3.35 -6.24
N CYS A 112 -13.20 -3.63 -4.94
CA CYS A 112 -14.28 -3.49 -3.97
C CYS A 112 -14.44 -2.04 -3.48
N PRO A 113 -15.62 -1.42 -3.63
CA PRO A 113 -15.86 -0.06 -3.13
C PRO A 113 -15.78 0.03 -1.61
N PHE A 114 -16.19 -1.02 -0.87
CA PHE A 114 -16.11 -1.06 0.58
C PHE A 114 -14.66 -1.15 1.09
N CYS A 115 -13.83 -1.93 0.39
CA CYS A 115 -12.39 -2.03 0.70
C CYS A 115 -11.68 -0.70 0.43
N ARG A 116 -12.06 0.00 -0.65
CA ARG A 116 -11.54 1.34 -0.96
C ARG A 116 -11.74 2.31 0.20
N LYS A 117 -12.93 2.35 0.80
CA LYS A 117 -13.21 3.22 1.97
C LYS A 117 -12.23 2.95 3.13
N VAL A 118 -11.95 1.68 3.39
CA VAL A 118 -10.98 1.29 4.44
C VAL A 118 -9.56 1.70 4.04
N ARG A 119 -9.13 1.49 2.79
CA ARG A 119 -7.81 1.95 2.31
C ARG A 119 -7.64 3.47 2.35
N GLU A 120 -8.71 4.21 2.09
CA GLU A 120 -8.72 5.67 2.26
C GLU A 120 -8.48 6.03 3.72
N MET A 121 -9.15 5.36 4.67
CA MET A 121 -8.92 5.58 6.10
C MET A 121 -7.51 5.17 6.55
N VAL A 122 -6.99 4.05 6.06
CA VAL A 122 -5.59 3.62 6.27
C VAL A 122 -4.62 4.70 5.79
N SER A 123 -4.92 5.34 4.64
CA SER A 123 -4.11 6.46 4.13
C SER A 123 -4.27 7.70 5.01
N VAL A 124 -5.48 8.06 5.45
CA VAL A 124 -5.70 9.21 6.34
C VAL A 124 -4.94 9.04 7.65
N LEU A 125 -4.97 7.85 8.23
CA LEU A 125 -4.31 7.56 9.49
C LEU A 125 -2.82 7.21 9.33
N ASP A 126 -2.27 7.25 8.11
CA ASP A 126 -0.87 6.90 7.85
C ASP A 126 -0.48 5.53 8.50
N LEU A 127 -1.33 4.52 8.36
CA LEU A 127 -1.13 3.20 8.98
C LEU A 127 -0.34 2.24 8.09
N ASP A 128 0.46 1.40 8.74
CA ASP A 128 1.09 0.25 8.10
C ASP A 128 0.18 -0.97 8.27
N VAL A 129 -0.18 -1.60 7.15
CA VAL A 129 -1.19 -2.66 7.10
C VAL A 129 -0.65 -3.83 6.30
N LEU A 130 -0.84 -5.06 6.79
CA LEU A 130 -0.61 -6.26 6.01
C LEU A 130 -1.89 -6.58 5.22
N PHE A 131 -1.88 -6.30 3.93
CA PHE A 131 -2.99 -6.66 3.06
C PHE A 131 -2.86 -8.10 2.56
N TYR A 132 -3.98 -8.81 2.64
CA TYR A 132 -4.19 -10.12 2.03
C TYR A 132 -5.16 -9.97 0.85
N PRO A 133 -4.67 -9.90 -0.39
CA PRO A 133 -5.56 -9.70 -1.52
C PRO A 133 -6.46 -10.90 -1.76
N CYS A 134 -7.74 -10.63 -2.03
CA CYS A 134 -8.79 -11.62 -2.17
C CYS A 134 -9.53 -11.40 -3.49
N PRO A 135 -8.84 -11.43 -4.65
CA PRO A 135 -9.50 -11.29 -5.94
C PRO A 135 -10.60 -12.36 -6.12
N VAL A 136 -11.53 -12.10 -7.04
CA VAL A 136 -12.48 -13.12 -7.49
C VAL A 136 -11.69 -14.31 -8.04
N ASP A 137 -12.10 -15.51 -7.66
CA ASP A 137 -11.45 -16.79 -7.98
C ASP A 137 -10.04 -16.99 -7.38
N GLY A 138 -9.62 -16.12 -6.44
CA GLY A 138 -8.39 -16.30 -5.67
C GLY A 138 -8.43 -17.56 -4.79
N PRO A 139 -7.44 -18.48 -4.92
CA PRO A 139 -7.46 -19.77 -4.23
C PRO A 139 -6.96 -19.71 -2.78
N THR A 140 -6.32 -18.63 -2.34
CA THR A 140 -5.56 -18.61 -1.07
C THR A 140 -6.29 -17.85 0.03
N PHE A 141 -6.39 -16.52 -0.10
CA PHE A 141 -6.77 -15.67 1.03
C PHE A 141 -8.28 -15.50 1.16
N ARG A 142 -9.02 -15.64 0.07
CA ARG A 142 -10.49 -15.61 0.10
C ARG A 142 -11.06 -16.80 0.90
N PRO A 143 -10.64 -18.06 0.67
CA PRO A 143 -11.01 -19.18 1.55
C PRO A 143 -10.57 -18.99 3.00
N LYS A 144 -9.35 -18.47 3.23
CA LYS A 144 -8.83 -18.17 4.56
C LYS A 144 -9.71 -17.17 5.32
N ALA A 145 -10.06 -16.04 4.69
CA ALA A 145 -10.95 -15.03 5.27
C ALA A 145 -12.33 -15.59 5.63
N ILE A 146 -12.87 -16.52 4.81
CA ILE A 146 -14.14 -17.20 5.09
C ILE A 146 -13.98 -18.16 6.27
N ALA A 147 -12.89 -18.92 6.34
CA ALA A 147 -12.63 -19.83 7.45
C ALA A 147 -12.48 -19.09 8.79
N GLU A 148 -11.83 -17.93 8.77
CA GLU A 148 -11.58 -17.12 9.97
C GLU A 148 -12.80 -16.30 10.41
N GLY A 149 -13.44 -15.57 9.50
CA GLY A 149 -14.56 -14.68 9.86
C GLY A 149 -15.96 -15.27 9.61
N GLY A 150 -16.07 -16.42 8.95
CA GLY A 150 -17.33 -17.13 8.74
C GLY A 150 -18.26 -16.56 7.65
N LYS A 151 -17.88 -15.47 6.98
CA LYS A 151 -18.68 -14.86 5.90
C LYS A 151 -17.84 -14.60 4.65
N ARG A 152 -18.46 -14.75 3.48
CA ARG A 152 -17.90 -14.31 2.18
C ARG A 152 -18.15 -12.81 1.98
N GLN A 153 -17.58 -12.00 2.87
CA GLN A 153 -17.76 -10.55 2.90
C GLN A 153 -16.39 -9.86 2.98
N PHE A 154 -16.24 -8.72 2.30
CA PHE A 154 -15.00 -7.94 2.29
C PHE A 154 -15.31 -6.45 2.44
N PRO A 155 -14.45 -5.68 3.13
CA PRO A 155 -13.21 -6.12 3.78
C PRO A 155 -13.48 -6.93 5.06
N TYR A 156 -12.50 -7.74 5.45
CA TYR A 156 -12.42 -8.38 6.77
C TYR A 156 -11.09 -7.95 7.41
N MET A 157 -11.14 -7.43 8.63
CA MET A 157 -9.98 -6.90 9.35
C MET A 157 -9.70 -7.75 10.58
N VAL A 158 -8.42 -8.00 10.85
CA VAL A 158 -7.90 -8.57 12.10
C VAL A 158 -6.84 -7.62 12.64
N ASP A 159 -7.00 -7.14 13.87
CA ASP A 159 -6.02 -6.32 14.55
C ASP A 159 -5.30 -7.14 15.65
N PRO A 160 -4.06 -7.58 15.41
CA PRO A 160 -3.28 -8.35 16.40
C PRO A 160 -2.85 -7.51 17.61
N ASN A 161 -2.95 -6.17 17.55
CA ASN A 161 -2.59 -5.29 18.67
C ASN A 161 -3.68 -5.27 19.76
N THR A 162 -4.93 -5.52 19.39
CA THR A 162 -6.09 -5.48 20.29
C THR A 162 -6.87 -6.79 20.36
N GLY A 163 -6.61 -7.73 19.45
CA GLY A 163 -7.35 -8.99 19.32
C GLY A 163 -8.71 -8.85 18.63
N VAL A 164 -9.04 -7.66 18.12
CA VAL A 164 -10.30 -7.40 17.44
C VAL A 164 -10.27 -7.96 16.02
N SER A 165 -11.34 -8.63 15.60
CA SER A 165 -11.61 -8.95 14.20
C SER A 165 -13.03 -8.55 13.83
N MET A 166 -13.24 -8.01 12.64
CA MET A 166 -14.57 -7.52 12.23
C MET A 166 -14.75 -7.39 10.72
N TYR A 167 -16.03 -7.36 10.34
CA TYR A 167 -16.53 -6.97 9.01
C TYR A 167 -17.10 -5.54 9.06
N GLU A 168 -17.84 -5.19 8.00
CA GLU A 168 -18.52 -3.91 7.81
C GLU A 168 -17.55 -2.74 7.68
N SER A 169 -17.37 -2.23 6.45
CA SER A 169 -16.38 -1.18 6.17
C SER A 169 -16.54 0.06 7.04
N ASP A 170 -17.78 0.45 7.40
CA ASP A 170 -18.02 1.61 8.24
C ASP A 170 -17.58 1.36 9.69
N ALA A 171 -17.88 0.18 10.23
CA ALA A 171 -17.42 -0.22 11.57
C ALA A 171 -15.89 -0.31 11.63
N ILE A 172 -15.25 -0.85 10.59
CA ILE A 172 -13.79 -0.89 10.47
C ILE A 172 -13.21 0.53 10.48
N ILE A 173 -13.79 1.46 9.71
CA ILE A 173 -13.32 2.85 9.63
C ILE A 173 -13.46 3.56 10.98
N GLU A 174 -14.61 3.42 11.65
CA GLU A 174 -14.84 3.99 12.97
C GLU A 174 -13.89 3.41 14.02
N TYR A 175 -13.66 2.10 13.95
CA TYR A 175 -12.70 1.41 14.81
C TYR A 175 -11.28 1.95 14.61
N LEU A 176 -10.80 2.04 13.36
CA LEU A 176 -9.46 2.55 13.07
C LEU A 176 -9.31 4.01 13.52
N ALA A 177 -10.32 4.85 13.27
CA ALA A 177 -10.35 6.23 13.73
C ALA A 177 -10.17 6.36 15.24
N LYS A 178 -10.94 5.55 15.99
CA LYS A 178 -10.97 5.60 17.45
C LYS A 178 -9.73 4.99 18.10
N THR A 179 -9.20 3.92 17.51
CA THR A 179 -8.08 3.18 18.09
C THR A 179 -6.73 3.81 17.76
N TYR A 180 -6.59 4.34 16.54
CA TYR A 180 -5.30 4.77 16.00
C TYR A 180 -5.22 6.26 15.61
N GLY A 181 -6.35 6.94 15.46
CA GLY A 181 -6.42 8.39 15.22
C GLY A 181 -7.05 9.14 16.40
N ASN A 182 -7.52 10.34 16.13
CA ASN A 182 -8.23 11.18 17.11
C ASN A 182 -9.74 10.89 17.22
N GLY A 183 -10.23 9.80 16.61
CA GLY A 183 -11.65 9.46 16.53
C GLY A 183 -12.43 10.17 15.41
N SER A 184 -11.80 11.06 14.65
CA SER A 184 -12.42 11.72 13.49
C SER A 184 -12.43 10.78 12.29
N VAL A 185 -13.53 10.84 11.52
CA VAL A 185 -13.62 10.17 10.23
C VAL A 185 -13.96 11.23 9.19
N PRO A 186 -13.24 11.31 8.05
CA PRO A 186 -13.52 12.25 6.97
C PRO A 186 -14.98 12.22 6.51
N LEU A 187 -15.53 13.38 6.15
CA LEU A 187 -16.94 13.51 5.74
C LEU A 187 -17.31 12.50 4.65
N MET A 188 -16.48 12.36 3.61
CA MET A 188 -16.72 11.44 2.49
C MET A 188 -16.75 9.96 2.87
N LEU A 189 -16.28 9.59 4.07
CA LEU A 189 -16.39 8.25 4.63
C LEU A 189 -17.63 8.09 5.54
N LYS A 190 -18.32 9.18 5.91
CA LYS A 190 -19.53 9.18 6.76
C LYS A 190 -20.86 9.33 6.02
N LEU A 191 -20.85 9.52 4.69
CA LEU A 191 -22.08 9.79 3.92
C LEU A 191 -22.93 8.53 3.63
N GLY A 192 -22.65 7.40 4.29
CA GLY A 192 -23.42 6.16 4.17
C GLY A 192 -23.52 5.67 2.72
N PRO A 193 -24.74 5.47 2.15
CA PRO A 193 -24.92 4.98 0.79
C PRO A 193 -24.21 5.80 -0.30
N ILE A 194 -24.12 7.13 -0.14
CA ILE A 194 -23.45 8.02 -1.09
C ILE A 194 -21.95 7.68 -1.16
N THR A 195 -21.34 7.34 -0.04
CA THR A 195 -19.94 6.91 0.02
C THR A 195 -19.73 5.66 -0.82
N SER A 196 -20.61 4.66 -0.74
CA SER A 196 -20.51 3.43 -1.53
C SER A 196 -20.68 3.68 -3.03
N ILE A 197 -21.62 4.56 -3.41
CA ILE A 197 -21.84 4.95 -4.82
C ILE A 197 -20.60 5.62 -5.40
N THR A 198 -20.08 6.64 -4.72
CA THR A 198 -18.89 7.38 -5.18
C THR A 198 -17.63 6.51 -5.21
N ALA A 199 -17.48 5.57 -4.27
CA ALA A 199 -16.42 4.57 -4.29
C ALA A 199 -16.55 3.58 -5.46
N GLY A 200 -17.77 3.24 -5.87
CA GLY A 200 -18.02 2.43 -7.07
C GLY A 200 -17.67 3.19 -8.35
N LEU A 201 -18.11 4.44 -8.47
CA LEU A 201 -17.81 5.30 -9.63
C LEU A 201 -16.30 5.54 -9.80
N ALA A 202 -15.54 5.56 -8.71
CA ALA A 202 -14.08 5.66 -8.74
C ALA A 202 -13.38 4.48 -9.47
N GLY A 203 -14.05 3.33 -9.65
CA GLY A 203 -13.49 2.16 -10.32
C GLY A 203 -13.75 2.06 -11.83
N ILE A 204 -14.65 2.88 -12.39
CA ILE A 204 -15.18 2.67 -13.75
C ILE A 204 -14.10 2.79 -14.85
N GLY A 205 -13.10 3.65 -14.64
CA GLY A 205 -12.03 3.90 -15.60
C GLY A 205 -11.00 2.77 -15.70
N ARG A 206 -11.12 1.72 -14.88
CA ARG A 206 -10.14 0.64 -14.78
C ARG A 206 -10.66 -0.72 -15.25
N MET A 207 -11.91 -0.83 -15.72
CA MET A 207 -12.45 -2.03 -16.40
C MET A 207 -12.07 -3.36 -15.71
N MET A 208 -12.58 -3.59 -14.49
CA MET A 208 -12.36 -4.80 -13.68
C MET A 208 -10.90 -5.14 -13.30
N LYS A 209 -9.92 -4.28 -13.60
CA LYS A 209 -8.54 -4.47 -13.12
C LYS A 209 -8.50 -4.51 -11.60
N GLY A 210 -7.60 -5.35 -11.05
CA GLY A 210 -7.51 -5.57 -9.60
C GLY A 210 -8.68 -6.36 -9.02
N SER A 211 -9.45 -7.10 -9.84
CA SER A 211 -10.66 -7.80 -9.37
C SER A 211 -10.65 -9.31 -9.58
N ARG A 212 -9.91 -9.85 -10.55
CA ARG A 212 -9.87 -11.29 -10.84
C ARG A 212 -8.48 -11.85 -10.69
N TYR A 213 -8.41 -13.08 -10.20
CA TYR A 213 -7.16 -13.78 -9.95
C TYR A 213 -6.44 -14.12 -11.25
N VAL A 214 -5.12 -13.96 -11.22
CA VAL A 214 -4.17 -14.47 -12.21
C VAL A 214 -3.33 -15.53 -11.51
N PRO A 215 -3.24 -16.76 -12.06
CA PRO A 215 -2.40 -17.82 -11.49
C PRO A 215 -0.98 -17.34 -11.21
N ALA A 216 -0.55 -17.45 -9.96
CA ALA A 216 0.71 -16.90 -9.47
C ALA A 216 1.36 -17.78 -8.41
N LYS A 217 2.68 -17.64 -8.27
CA LYS A 217 3.49 -18.21 -7.20
C LYS A 217 3.25 -17.41 -5.93
N MET A 218 2.98 -18.09 -4.82
CA MET A 218 2.83 -17.43 -3.52
C MET A 218 4.22 -17.09 -2.94
N PRO A 219 4.50 -15.82 -2.61
CA PRO A 219 5.75 -15.46 -1.94
C PRO A 219 5.78 -16.00 -0.50
N PRO A 220 6.92 -16.52 -0.01
CA PRO A 220 7.08 -16.90 1.39
C PRO A 220 7.05 -15.72 2.36
N GLN A 221 7.48 -14.54 1.93
CA GLN A 221 7.45 -13.32 2.73
C GLN A 221 6.59 -12.26 2.03
N PRO A 222 5.75 -11.51 2.77
CA PRO A 222 5.03 -10.38 2.20
C PRO A 222 5.97 -9.40 1.53
N LEU A 223 5.55 -8.82 0.40
CA LEU A 223 6.29 -7.73 -0.23
C LEU A 223 6.07 -6.43 0.57
N GLU A 224 6.99 -5.46 0.43
CA GLU A 224 6.92 -4.17 1.12
C GLU A 224 6.60 -3.07 0.11
N VAL A 225 5.57 -2.27 0.35
CA VAL A 225 5.09 -1.26 -0.62
C VAL A 225 4.82 0.07 0.05
N TRP A 226 5.56 1.11 -0.33
CA TRP A 226 5.26 2.50 0.06
C TRP A 226 4.34 3.13 -0.96
N ALA A 227 3.12 3.43 -0.55
CA ALA A 227 2.06 3.92 -1.43
C ALA A 227 0.98 4.68 -0.65
N TYR A 228 0.06 5.32 -1.36
CA TYR A 228 -1.14 5.92 -0.76
C TYR A 228 -2.33 5.79 -1.73
N GLU A 229 -3.54 5.70 -1.17
CA GLU A 229 -4.74 5.27 -1.90
C GLU A 229 -5.05 6.15 -3.14
N PRO A 230 -5.02 7.49 -3.06
CA PRO A 230 -5.40 8.35 -4.19
C PRO A 230 -4.41 8.39 -5.36
N SER A 231 -3.17 7.91 -5.20
CA SER A 231 -2.19 7.99 -6.28
C SER A 231 -2.55 7.05 -7.44
N PRO A 232 -2.69 7.55 -8.68
CA PRO A 232 -3.00 6.69 -9.83
C PRO A 232 -1.88 5.69 -10.11
N PHE A 233 -0.63 6.08 -9.90
CA PHE A 233 0.53 5.18 -10.06
C PHE A 233 0.55 4.08 -9.01
N CYS A 234 0.18 4.38 -7.76
CA CYS A 234 0.06 3.38 -6.71
C CYS A 234 -1.09 2.41 -6.98
N LYS A 235 -2.20 2.91 -7.53
CA LYS A 235 -3.35 2.09 -7.92
C LYS A 235 -2.96 0.99 -8.93
N LEU A 236 -2.14 1.32 -9.93
CA LEU A 236 -1.67 0.31 -10.90
C LEU A 236 -0.90 -0.83 -10.22
N VAL A 237 -0.07 -0.50 -9.24
CA VAL A 237 0.70 -1.51 -8.47
C VAL A 237 -0.23 -2.33 -7.57
N ARG A 238 -1.18 -1.69 -6.87
CA ARG A 238 -2.18 -2.41 -6.06
C ARG A 238 -3.07 -3.35 -6.88
N GLU A 239 -3.44 -2.95 -8.09
CA GLU A 239 -4.17 -3.81 -9.02
C GLU A 239 -3.36 -5.08 -9.34
N ALA A 240 -2.08 -4.95 -9.65
CA ALA A 240 -1.21 -6.10 -9.94
C ALA A 240 -0.99 -7.00 -8.71
N LEU A 241 -0.71 -6.41 -7.53
CA LEU A 241 -0.60 -7.15 -6.27
C LEU A 241 -1.90 -7.92 -5.97
N CYS A 242 -3.06 -7.30 -6.26
CA CYS A 242 -4.35 -7.93 -6.04
C CYS A 242 -4.64 -9.06 -7.04
N GLU A 243 -4.38 -8.85 -8.33
CA GLU A 243 -4.59 -9.85 -9.38
C GLU A 243 -3.72 -11.10 -9.13
N LEU A 244 -2.47 -10.91 -8.71
CA LEU A 244 -1.51 -11.97 -8.42
C LEU A 244 -1.65 -12.57 -7.01
N GLU A 245 -2.64 -12.11 -6.23
CA GLU A 245 -2.86 -12.57 -4.85
C GLU A 245 -1.61 -12.46 -3.96
N LEU A 246 -0.84 -11.37 -4.10
CA LEU A 246 0.43 -11.19 -3.39
C LEU A 246 0.23 -10.46 -2.04
N PRO A 247 0.48 -11.13 -0.90
CA PRO A 247 0.42 -10.48 0.40
C PRO A 247 1.51 -9.42 0.49
N HIS A 248 1.16 -8.26 1.06
CA HIS A 248 2.11 -7.16 1.15
C HIS A 248 1.86 -6.30 2.39
N VAL A 249 2.95 -5.89 3.02
CA VAL A 249 2.95 -4.81 3.99
C VAL A 249 2.89 -3.50 3.21
N TYR A 250 1.82 -2.76 3.44
CA TYR A 250 1.54 -1.49 2.82
C TYR A 250 1.89 -0.38 3.79
N HIS A 251 2.98 0.32 3.48
CA HIS A 251 3.37 1.53 4.17
C HIS A 251 2.61 2.71 3.57
N ALA A 252 1.53 3.12 4.23
CA ALA A 252 0.82 4.33 3.84
C ALA A 252 1.79 5.52 3.82
N THR A 253 1.70 6.35 2.79
CA THR A 253 2.53 7.56 2.63
C THR A 253 1.68 8.72 2.13
N PRO A 254 0.55 9.07 2.78
CA PRO A 254 -0.23 10.26 2.42
C PRO A 254 0.62 11.53 2.51
N ARG A 255 0.12 12.64 1.97
CA ARG A 255 0.76 13.95 2.14
C ARG A 255 0.80 14.32 3.62
N GLY A 256 1.97 14.78 4.09
CA GLY A 256 2.25 15.05 5.51
C GLY A 256 2.74 13.86 6.32
N SER A 257 2.84 12.66 5.73
CA SER A 257 3.39 11.49 6.43
C SER A 257 4.89 11.66 6.75
N PRO A 258 5.33 11.41 7.99
CA PRO A 258 6.76 11.34 8.33
C PRO A 258 7.50 10.21 7.62
N LYS A 259 6.80 9.20 7.07
CA LYS A 259 7.44 8.14 6.29
C LYS A 259 7.99 8.63 4.97
N ARG A 260 7.47 9.74 4.42
CA ARG A 260 8.04 10.38 3.22
C ARG A 260 9.45 10.90 3.48
N GLU A 261 9.61 11.58 4.62
CA GLU A 261 10.88 12.06 5.15
C GLU A 261 11.83 10.90 5.44
N ALA A 262 11.37 9.89 6.19
CA ALA A 262 12.18 8.73 6.55
C ALA A 262 12.67 7.96 5.30
N LEU A 263 11.80 7.78 4.30
CA LEU A 263 12.19 7.13 3.06
C LEU A 263 13.22 7.97 2.31
N LYS A 264 13.00 9.28 2.16
CA LYS A 264 13.97 10.18 1.51
C LYS A 264 15.34 10.11 2.18
N LYS A 265 15.41 10.14 3.51
CA LYS A 265 16.66 10.03 4.26
C LYS A 265 17.34 8.67 4.07
N ARG A 266 16.55 7.59 4.00
CA ARG A 266 17.07 6.22 3.85
C ARG A 266 17.62 5.93 2.45
N ILE A 267 16.97 6.42 1.39
CA ILE A 267 17.30 6.03 0.00
C ILE A 267 17.59 7.22 -0.93
N GLY A 268 17.70 8.43 -0.39
CA GLY A 268 18.03 9.67 -1.10
C GLY A 268 16.88 10.30 -1.89
N ARG A 269 15.72 9.64 -2.00
CA ARG A 269 14.53 10.21 -2.66
C ARG A 269 13.23 9.68 -2.07
N PHE A 270 12.18 10.48 -2.18
CA PHE A 270 10.81 10.01 -2.00
C PHE A 270 10.07 10.03 -3.33
N GLN A 271 9.44 8.89 -3.66
CA GLN A 271 8.49 8.74 -4.75
C GLN A 271 7.59 7.56 -4.40
N ALA A 272 6.32 7.62 -4.77
CA ALA A 272 5.36 6.55 -4.54
C ALA A 272 4.67 6.18 -5.88
N PRO A 273 4.55 4.89 -6.22
CA PRO A 273 4.90 3.73 -5.39
C PRO A 273 6.41 3.44 -5.34
N TYR A 274 6.85 2.83 -4.25
CA TYR A 274 8.17 2.21 -4.10
C TYR A 274 7.96 0.77 -3.58
N LEU A 275 8.64 -0.19 -4.21
CA LEU A 275 8.57 -1.62 -3.90
C LEU A 275 9.90 -2.09 -3.31
N GLU A 276 9.84 -2.86 -2.24
CA GLU A 276 10.92 -3.78 -1.85
C GLU A 276 10.38 -5.22 -1.83
N ASP A 277 11.05 -6.12 -2.53
CA ASP A 277 10.70 -7.53 -2.57
C ASP A 277 11.76 -8.35 -1.80
N PRO A 278 11.46 -8.78 -0.56
CA PRO A 278 12.40 -9.54 0.25
C PRO A 278 12.67 -10.94 -0.31
N ASN A 279 11.82 -11.44 -1.22
CA ASN A 279 11.95 -12.77 -1.80
C ASN A 279 12.98 -12.81 -2.94
N THR A 280 13.29 -11.67 -3.56
CA THR A 280 14.26 -11.56 -4.66
C THR A 280 15.39 -10.57 -4.38
N GLY A 281 15.23 -9.70 -3.39
CA GLY A 281 16.13 -8.58 -3.09
C GLY A 281 15.91 -7.34 -3.95
N VAL A 282 14.94 -7.35 -4.88
CA VAL A 282 14.66 -6.22 -5.77
C VAL A 282 14.06 -5.05 -5.00
N LYS A 283 14.57 -3.85 -5.27
CA LYS A 283 14.07 -2.59 -4.69
C LYS A 283 13.97 -1.53 -5.79
N MET A 284 12.80 -0.93 -5.99
CA MET A 284 12.62 -0.03 -7.12
C MET A 284 11.40 0.89 -7.06
N PHE A 285 11.46 1.93 -7.88
CA PHE A 285 10.34 2.83 -8.18
C PHE A 285 9.72 2.49 -9.53
N GLU A 286 9.01 3.45 -10.13
CA GLU A 286 8.39 3.36 -11.45
C GLU A 286 7.25 2.33 -11.51
N SER A 287 6.02 2.78 -11.28
CA SER A 287 4.82 1.93 -11.24
C SER A 287 4.68 0.94 -12.41
N ALA A 288 4.98 1.37 -13.63
CA ALA A 288 4.91 0.50 -14.81
C ALA A 288 5.96 -0.63 -14.76
N ALA A 289 7.17 -0.33 -14.31
CA ALA A 289 8.21 -1.33 -14.12
C ALA A 289 7.88 -2.26 -12.95
N ILE A 290 7.30 -1.73 -11.87
CA ILE A 290 6.78 -2.51 -10.74
C ILE A 290 5.74 -3.51 -11.20
N VAL A 291 4.73 -3.06 -11.94
CA VAL A 291 3.71 -3.96 -12.48
C VAL A 291 4.34 -5.04 -13.36
N LYS A 292 5.23 -4.67 -14.30
CA LYS A 292 5.90 -5.64 -15.17
C LYS A 292 6.70 -6.67 -14.36
N TYR A 293 7.52 -6.21 -13.41
CA TYR A 293 8.32 -7.06 -12.54
C TYR A 293 7.46 -8.06 -11.74
N LEU A 294 6.36 -7.60 -11.15
CA LEU A 294 5.46 -8.48 -10.39
C LEU A 294 4.91 -9.59 -11.28
N TYR A 295 4.45 -9.25 -12.49
CA TYR A 295 3.94 -10.23 -13.45
C TYR A 295 5.02 -11.18 -13.98
N ASP A 296 6.21 -10.69 -14.32
CA ASP A 296 7.31 -11.52 -14.81
C ASP A 296 7.82 -12.50 -13.72
N THR A 297 7.81 -12.07 -12.45
CA THR A 297 8.36 -12.83 -11.33
C THR A 297 7.38 -13.87 -10.81
N TYR A 298 6.13 -13.44 -10.57
CA TYR A 298 5.15 -14.20 -9.80
C TYR A 298 4.11 -14.91 -10.64
N ALA A 299 3.69 -14.37 -11.79
CA ALA A 299 2.63 -15.03 -12.56
C ALA A 299 3.15 -16.35 -13.15
N LEU A 300 2.29 -17.38 -13.15
CA LEU A 300 2.62 -18.71 -13.67
C LEU A 300 2.49 -18.81 -15.19
N ASN A 301 1.70 -17.92 -15.80
CA ASN A 301 1.34 -17.96 -17.23
C ASN A 301 1.66 -16.64 -17.96
N SER A 302 2.77 -15.98 -17.63
CA SER A 302 3.27 -14.86 -18.44
C SER A 302 3.81 -15.40 -19.77
N SER A 303 2.92 -15.62 -20.73
CA SER A 303 3.32 -15.79 -22.12
C SER A 303 3.79 -14.42 -22.62
N ASN A 304 5.01 -14.39 -23.17
CA ASN A 304 5.67 -13.24 -23.81
C ASN A 304 4.74 -12.31 -24.61
#